data_AF-A0A660MAV3-F1
#
_entry.id   AF-A0A660MAV3-F1
#
_cell.length_a   1.000
_cell.length_b   1.000
_cell.length_c   1.000
_cell.angle_alpha   90.00
_cell.angle_beta   90.00
_cell.angle_gamma   90.00
#
_symmetry.space_group_name_H-M   'P 1'
#
loop_
_entity.id
_entity.type
_entity.pdbx_description
1 polymer ?
#
loop_
_entity_poly.entity_id
_entity_poly.type
_entity_poly.pdbx_seq_one_letter_code
_entity_poly.pdbx_strand_id
1 'polypeptide(L)'
;CHYVCADDAHGTPIMLRAEKEGITPQQLIDKSHSEHLRDFRGFLIDHHQYHSTHSEENRELTAAIYRALDTGGHILRRTISQLFDPEKQLFLPDRFVKGECPKCHSKDQYGDNCEVCGTTYAPTDLINPYSALSGATPVERDSEHYFFDLPAFDAFLRDWLQSAQLQESMRNKLGEWFVEGLQPWDISRDAPYWGFEIPDAPGKYFYVWLDAPIGYMGAFRALCDRENLDFDAFWREGHDTELYHFIGKDIAYFHMLFWPAMLKGAGYRQPTGVNCHGFLT
;
A
#
# COMPACT_ATOMS: atom_id res chain seq x y z
N CYS A 1 -11.24 -20.86 -13.87
CA CYS A 1 -10.18 -20.01 -13.30
C CYS A 1 -10.52 -18.57 -13.66
N HIS A 2 -10.55 -17.66 -12.68
CA HIS A 2 -10.76 -16.24 -12.92
C HIS A 2 -9.45 -15.51 -12.75
N TYR A 3 -9.12 -14.66 -13.71
CA TYR A 3 -7.86 -13.92 -13.78
C TYR A 3 -8.20 -12.43 -13.70
N VAL A 4 -7.85 -11.82 -12.58
CA VAL A 4 -8.19 -10.42 -12.28
C VAL A 4 -6.93 -9.62 -11.98
N CYS A 5 -6.95 -8.36 -12.37
CA CYS A 5 -5.91 -7.38 -12.04
C CYS A 5 -6.56 -5.99 -11.96
N ALA A 6 -5.81 -4.99 -11.51
CA ALA A 6 -6.25 -3.61 -11.45
C ALA A 6 -5.04 -2.67 -11.47
N ASP A 7 -5.26 -1.42 -11.89
CA ASP A 7 -4.31 -0.35 -11.62
C ASP A 7 -4.36 0.06 -10.16
N ASP A 8 -3.19 0.23 -9.55
CA ASP A 8 -3.04 0.91 -8.28
C ASP A 8 -3.02 2.43 -8.52
N ALA A 9 -4.12 3.08 -8.14
CA ALA A 9 -4.50 4.42 -8.58
C ALA A 9 -4.53 5.47 -7.45
N HIS A 10 -3.99 5.18 -6.27
CA HIS A 10 -3.94 6.10 -5.14
C HIS A 10 -2.54 6.59 -4.76
N GLY A 11 -2.51 7.67 -3.97
CA GLY A 11 -1.31 8.12 -3.29
C GLY A 11 -0.80 9.50 -3.69
N THR A 12 0.02 10.07 -2.81
CA THR A 12 0.71 11.36 -3.00
C THR A 12 1.43 11.49 -4.35
N PRO A 13 2.18 10.47 -4.86
CA PRO A 13 2.82 10.61 -6.18
C PRO A 13 1.84 10.88 -7.33
N ILE A 14 0.68 10.22 -7.35
CA ILE A 14 -0.35 10.42 -8.40
C ILE A 14 -0.92 11.83 -8.28
N MET A 15 -1.26 12.26 -7.07
CA MET A 15 -1.76 13.61 -6.79
C MET A 15 -0.78 14.69 -7.29
N LEU A 16 0.50 14.58 -6.92
CA LEU A 16 1.52 15.56 -7.30
C LEU A 16 1.85 15.53 -8.80
N ARG A 17 1.80 14.35 -9.43
CA ARG A 17 1.97 14.24 -10.88
C ARG A 17 0.83 14.91 -11.63
N ALA A 18 -0.41 14.70 -11.19
CA ALA A 18 -1.58 15.34 -11.79
C ALA A 18 -1.51 16.88 -11.65
N GLU A 19 -1.14 17.38 -10.48
CA GLU A 19 -0.88 18.81 -10.25
C GLU A 19 0.18 19.36 -11.20
N LYS A 20 1.31 18.65 -11.36
CA LYS A 20 2.40 19.04 -12.27
C LYS A 20 1.97 19.05 -13.75
N GLU A 21 1.09 18.12 -14.14
CA GLU A 21 0.54 18.05 -15.51
C GLU A 21 -0.64 19.01 -15.72
N GLY A 22 -1.13 19.69 -14.67
CA GLY A 22 -2.26 20.60 -14.74
C GLY A 22 -3.60 19.91 -15.02
N ILE A 23 -3.73 18.64 -14.65
CA ILE A 23 -4.93 17.80 -14.83
C ILE A 23 -5.43 17.26 -13.49
N THR A 24 -6.65 16.73 -13.43
CA THR A 24 -7.13 16.07 -12.22
C THR A 24 -6.47 14.69 -12.05
N PRO A 25 -6.33 14.19 -10.81
CA PRO A 25 -5.88 12.81 -10.58
C PRO A 25 -6.71 11.77 -11.33
N GLN A 26 -8.03 11.97 -11.42
CA GLN A 26 -8.93 11.11 -12.20
C GLN A 26 -8.52 11.06 -13.69
N GLN A 27 -8.29 12.22 -14.31
CA GLN A 27 -7.86 12.28 -15.72
C GLN A 27 -6.52 11.59 -15.94
N LEU A 28 -5.59 11.71 -14.98
CA LEU A 28 -4.30 11.03 -15.04
C LEU A 28 -4.46 9.51 -14.99
N ILE A 29 -5.24 8.98 -14.03
CA ILE A 29 -5.42 7.54 -13.88
C ILE A 29 -6.24 6.95 -15.04
N ASP A 30 -7.25 7.65 -15.56
CA ASP A 30 -8.04 7.20 -16.72
C ASP A 30 -7.16 7.04 -17.97
N LYS A 31 -6.22 7.99 -18.16
CA LYS A 31 -5.24 7.94 -19.25
C LYS A 31 -4.29 6.76 -19.07
N SER A 32 -3.67 6.61 -17.89
CA SER A 32 -2.76 5.50 -17.62
C SER A 32 -3.45 4.14 -17.73
N HIS A 33 -4.68 4.02 -17.24
CA HIS A 33 -5.48 2.81 -17.35
C HIS A 33 -5.70 2.37 -18.79
N SER A 34 -6.06 3.32 -19.66
CA SER A 34 -6.24 3.07 -21.09
C SER A 34 -4.94 2.66 -21.77
N GLU A 35 -3.81 3.26 -21.39
CA GLU A 35 -2.47 2.92 -21.90
C GLU A 35 -2.05 1.51 -21.46
N HIS A 36 -2.15 1.20 -20.16
CA HIS A 36 -1.80 -0.12 -19.62
C HIS A 36 -2.65 -1.23 -20.23
N LEU A 37 -3.97 -1.04 -20.31
CA LEU A 37 -4.87 -2.04 -20.88
C LEU A 37 -4.58 -2.31 -22.36
N ARG A 38 -4.24 -1.27 -23.13
CA ARG A 38 -3.81 -1.42 -24.53
C ARG A 38 -2.54 -2.26 -24.62
N ASP A 39 -1.56 -1.96 -23.78
CA ASP A 39 -0.26 -2.62 -23.81
C ASP A 39 -0.39 -4.10 -23.39
N PHE A 40 -1.13 -4.41 -22.32
CA PHE A 40 -1.45 -5.79 -21.91
C PHE A 40 -2.14 -6.59 -23.02
N ARG A 41 -3.15 -6.01 -23.66
CA ARG A 41 -3.83 -6.65 -24.80
C ARG A 41 -2.90 -6.88 -25.99
N GLY A 42 -1.96 -5.96 -26.23
CA GLY A 42 -0.93 -6.11 -27.26
C GLY A 42 -0.03 -7.33 -27.03
N PHE A 43 0.19 -7.72 -25.77
CA PHE A 43 0.92 -8.93 -25.38
C PHE A 43 0.02 -10.15 -25.13
N LEU A 44 -1.26 -10.09 -25.52
CA LEU A 44 -2.24 -11.17 -25.35
C LEU A 44 -2.51 -11.54 -23.88
N ILE A 45 -2.32 -10.59 -22.96
CA ILE A 45 -2.68 -10.75 -21.55
C ILE A 45 -4.16 -10.39 -21.41
N ASP A 46 -5.01 -11.41 -21.42
CA ASP A 46 -6.47 -11.28 -21.38
C ASP A 46 -7.01 -11.54 -19.97
N HIS A 47 -7.14 -10.46 -19.20
CA HIS A 47 -7.76 -10.51 -17.87
C HIS A 47 -9.28 -10.68 -18.02
N HIS A 48 -9.87 -11.57 -17.21
CA HIS A 48 -11.33 -11.64 -17.10
C HIS A 48 -11.90 -10.33 -16.52
N GLN A 49 -11.13 -9.65 -15.66
CA GLN A 49 -11.40 -8.29 -15.22
C GLN A 49 -10.09 -7.52 -14.99
N TYR A 50 -9.96 -6.36 -15.63
CA TYR A 50 -8.90 -5.38 -15.35
C TYR A 50 -9.58 -4.11 -14.82
N HIS A 51 -9.40 -3.82 -13.53
CA HIS A 51 -10.15 -2.77 -12.82
C HIS A 51 -9.23 -1.64 -12.31
N SER A 52 -9.67 -0.88 -11.31
CA SER A 52 -8.86 0.11 -10.61
C SER A 52 -9.07 0.01 -9.10
N THR A 53 -8.02 0.30 -8.31
CA THR A 53 -8.16 0.50 -6.85
C THR A 53 -8.99 1.74 -6.54
N HIS A 54 -9.08 2.73 -7.44
CA HIS A 54 -9.98 3.88 -7.34
C HIS A 54 -11.36 3.53 -7.92
N SER A 55 -12.08 2.63 -7.24
CA SER A 55 -13.41 2.15 -7.63
C SER A 55 -14.37 2.09 -6.44
N GLU A 56 -15.67 2.04 -6.73
CA GLU A 56 -16.71 1.93 -5.70
C GLU A 56 -16.57 0.63 -4.91
N GLU A 57 -16.38 -0.49 -5.60
CA GLU A 57 -16.26 -1.81 -4.99
C GLU A 57 -15.08 -1.85 -4.02
N ASN A 58 -13.94 -1.27 -4.41
CA ASN A 58 -12.77 -1.22 -3.54
C ASN A 58 -12.97 -0.27 -2.35
N ARG A 59 -13.68 0.85 -2.54
CA ARG A 59 -14.00 1.79 -1.46
C ARG A 59 -14.84 1.12 -0.37
N GLU A 60 -15.91 0.44 -0.78
CA GLU A 60 -16.81 -0.26 0.13
C GLU A 60 -16.09 -1.40 0.87
N LEU A 61 -15.32 -2.22 0.14
CA LEU A 61 -14.55 -3.32 0.73
C LEU A 61 -13.46 -2.82 1.68
N THR A 62 -12.76 -1.75 1.33
CA THR A 62 -11.72 -1.14 2.19
C THR A 62 -12.34 -0.63 3.49
N ALA A 63 -13.45 0.10 3.41
CA ALA A 63 -14.17 0.57 4.59
C ALA A 63 -14.69 -0.60 5.45
N ALA A 64 -15.20 -1.67 4.83
CA ALA A 64 -15.71 -2.84 5.53
C ALA A 64 -14.59 -3.63 6.24
N ILE A 65 -13.46 -3.87 5.57
CA ILE A 65 -12.27 -4.53 6.14
C ILE A 65 -11.72 -3.70 7.29
N TYR A 66 -11.53 -2.39 7.09
CA TYR A 66 -11.06 -1.50 8.16
C TYR A 66 -11.97 -1.55 9.39
N ARG A 67 -13.29 -1.44 9.22
CA ARG A 67 -14.24 -1.52 10.34
C ARG A 67 -14.19 -2.86 11.07
N ALA A 68 -14.02 -3.97 10.34
CA ALA A 68 -13.87 -5.29 10.94
C ALA A 68 -12.59 -5.37 11.78
N LEU A 69 -11.47 -4.86 11.26
CA LEU A 69 -10.19 -4.81 11.97
C LEU A 69 -10.26 -3.90 13.21
N ASP A 70 -10.87 -2.73 13.10
CA ASP A 70 -11.00 -1.79 14.24
C ASP A 70 -11.92 -2.36 15.33
N THR A 71 -13.07 -2.92 14.94
CA THR A 71 -14.00 -3.61 15.87
C THR A 71 -13.34 -4.82 16.54
N GLY A 72 -12.45 -5.52 15.82
CA GLY A 72 -11.65 -6.63 16.33
C GLY A 72 -10.49 -6.20 17.24
N GLY A 73 -10.26 -4.89 17.43
CA GLY A 73 -9.17 -4.37 18.27
C GLY A 73 -7.79 -4.41 17.60
N HIS A 74 -7.73 -4.54 16.27
CA HIS A 74 -6.49 -4.64 15.50
C HIS A 74 -6.01 -3.31 14.89
N ILE A 75 -6.69 -2.20 15.19
CA ILE A 75 -6.28 -0.85 14.78
C ILE A 75 -5.86 -0.04 16.00
N LEU A 76 -4.57 0.28 16.06
CA LEU A 76 -3.97 1.12 17.10
C LEU A 76 -3.96 2.58 16.63
N ARG A 77 -4.13 3.52 17.56
CA ARG A 77 -4.07 4.96 17.29
C ARG A 77 -2.87 5.56 18.01
N ARG A 78 -2.01 6.29 17.30
CA ARG A 78 -0.78 6.89 17.84
C ARG A 78 -0.53 8.25 17.21
N THR A 79 -0.10 9.21 18.02
CA THR A 79 0.40 10.49 17.50
C THR A 79 1.86 10.36 17.10
N ILE A 80 2.18 10.82 15.89
CA ILE A 80 3.55 10.88 15.38
C ILE A 80 3.89 12.32 14.97
N SER A 81 5.15 12.72 15.15
CA SER A 81 5.69 13.99 14.63
C SER A 81 6.24 13.74 13.24
N GLN A 82 5.82 14.53 12.26
CA GLN A 82 6.30 14.48 10.88
C GLN A 82 6.61 15.89 10.37
N LEU A 83 7.47 15.97 9.35
CA LEU A 83 7.78 17.22 8.67
C LEU A 83 6.58 17.68 7.82
N PHE A 84 6.18 18.94 7.99
CA PHE A 84 5.03 19.57 7.35
C PHE A 84 5.47 20.79 6.54
N ASP A 85 4.99 20.89 5.30
CA ASP A 85 5.19 22.06 4.44
C ASP A 85 4.12 23.13 4.73
N PRO A 86 4.48 24.27 5.33
CA PRO A 86 3.52 25.31 5.69
C PRO A 86 2.98 26.09 4.49
N GLU A 87 3.63 26.08 3.33
CA GLU A 87 3.14 26.78 2.14
C GLU A 87 2.17 25.93 1.35
N LYS A 88 2.49 24.64 1.16
CA LYS A 88 1.63 23.69 0.45
C LYS A 88 0.59 23.03 1.34
N GLN A 89 0.68 23.22 2.67
CA GLN A 89 -0.25 22.68 3.66
C GLN A 89 -0.40 21.14 3.60
N LEU A 90 0.73 20.43 3.47
CA LEU A 90 0.76 18.97 3.52
C LEU A 90 1.94 18.44 4.33
N PHE A 91 1.77 17.24 4.88
CA PHE A 91 2.88 16.47 5.42
C PHE A 91 3.78 15.98 4.29
N LEU A 92 5.10 15.99 4.53
CA LEU A 92 6.11 15.60 3.58
C LEU A 92 6.58 14.17 3.87
N PRO A 93 6.27 13.19 3.00
CA PRO A 93 7.01 11.95 2.97
C PRO A 93 8.52 12.21 2.84
N ASP A 94 9.34 11.35 3.43
CA ASP A 94 10.80 11.49 3.51
C ASP A 94 11.44 11.93 2.20
N ARG A 95 11.09 11.28 1.08
CA ARG A 95 11.59 11.61 -0.27
C ARG A 95 11.26 13.01 -0.79
N PHE A 96 10.37 13.75 -0.15
CA PHE A 96 10.04 15.14 -0.48
C PHE A 96 10.68 16.14 0.48
N VAL A 97 11.47 15.67 1.44
CA VAL A 97 12.33 16.50 2.27
C VAL A 97 13.72 16.48 1.65
N LYS A 98 14.28 17.67 1.42
CA LYS A 98 15.66 17.85 1.00
C LYS A 98 16.44 18.62 2.03
N GLY A 99 17.75 18.44 2.02
CA GLY A 99 18.62 19.28 2.82
C GLY A 99 20.09 18.97 2.58
N GLU A 100 20.90 19.41 3.53
CA GLU A 100 22.33 19.15 3.57
C GLU A 100 22.62 17.94 4.47
N CYS A 101 23.49 17.04 4.00
CA CYS A 101 23.87 15.83 4.72
C CYS A 101 24.49 16.17 6.08
N PRO A 102 23.98 15.62 7.20
CA PRO A 102 24.51 15.89 8.53
C PRO A 102 25.94 15.36 8.77
N LYS A 103 26.47 14.53 7.86
CA LYS A 103 27.80 13.91 7.99
C LYS A 103 28.85 14.52 7.08
N CYS A 104 28.55 14.66 5.77
CA CYS A 104 29.53 15.11 4.78
C CYS A 104 29.21 16.50 4.21
N HIS A 105 28.13 17.16 4.65
CA HIS A 105 27.74 18.50 4.21
C HIS A 105 27.46 18.62 2.70
N SER A 106 27.24 17.49 2.02
CA SER A 106 26.75 17.51 0.64
C SER A 106 25.33 18.08 0.61
N LYS A 107 25.10 19.05 -0.27
CA LYS A 107 23.81 19.73 -0.43
C LYS A 107 22.83 18.88 -1.23
N ASP A 108 21.56 19.25 -1.19
CA ASP A 108 20.47 18.70 -2.03
C ASP A 108 20.29 17.18 -1.91
N GLN A 109 20.48 16.63 -0.71
CA GLN A 109 20.21 15.23 -0.41
C GLN A 109 18.72 15.03 -0.11
N TYR A 110 18.17 13.89 -0.47
CA TYR A 110 16.76 13.55 -0.30
C TYR A 110 16.57 12.59 0.88
N GLY A 111 15.50 12.80 1.65
CA GLY A 111 15.00 11.83 2.62
C GLY A 111 16.00 11.36 3.66
N ASP A 112 16.17 10.05 3.76
CA ASP A 112 16.82 9.35 4.87
C ASP A 112 18.24 8.84 4.52
N ASN A 113 18.78 9.22 3.35
CA ASN A 113 20.10 8.79 2.91
C ASN A 113 20.87 9.88 2.16
N CYS A 114 22.21 9.79 2.18
CA CYS A 114 23.09 10.65 1.37
C CYS A 114 23.66 9.85 0.19
N GLU A 115 23.44 10.33 -1.02
CA GLU A 115 23.95 9.71 -2.25
C GLU A 115 25.47 9.92 -2.44
N VAL A 116 26.07 10.88 -1.73
CA VAL A 116 27.51 11.18 -1.84
C VAL A 116 28.36 10.32 -0.91
N CYS A 117 27.99 10.23 0.38
CA CYS A 117 28.78 9.48 1.37
C CYS A 117 28.13 8.16 1.83
N GLY A 118 26.92 7.84 1.37
CA GLY A 118 26.23 6.58 1.66
C GLY A 118 25.70 6.43 3.08
N THR A 119 25.80 7.47 3.92
CA THR A 119 25.23 7.43 5.28
C THR A 119 23.71 7.51 5.23
N THR A 120 23.06 6.86 6.20
CA THR A 120 21.61 6.99 6.46
C THR A 120 21.36 7.83 7.71
N TYR A 121 20.20 8.47 7.79
CA TYR A 121 19.75 9.37 8.87
C TYR A 121 18.23 9.57 8.81
N ALA A 122 17.61 10.14 9.84
CA ALA A 122 16.21 10.55 9.71
C ALA A 122 16.11 11.83 8.86
N PRO A 123 15.03 12.07 8.09
CA PRO A 123 14.85 13.33 7.36
C PRO A 123 14.85 14.57 8.26
N THR A 124 14.49 14.42 9.54
CA THR A 124 14.59 15.46 10.57
C THR A 124 16.02 15.83 10.92
N ASP A 125 16.99 14.97 10.62
CA ASP A 125 18.42 15.21 10.86
C ASP A 125 19.08 16.02 9.73
N LEU A 126 18.38 16.26 8.61
CA LEU A 126 18.91 17.06 7.51
C LEU A 126 19.18 18.48 7.97
N ILE A 127 20.36 19.00 7.62
CA ILE A 127 20.74 20.38 7.90
C ILE A 127 20.03 21.29 6.88
N ASN A 128 19.47 22.41 7.34
CA ASN A 128 18.71 23.36 6.50
C ASN A 128 17.68 22.65 5.62
N PRO A 129 16.72 21.90 6.22
CA PRO A 129 15.78 21.15 5.43
C PRO A 129 14.86 22.11 4.67
N TYR A 130 14.46 21.69 3.48
CA TYR A 130 13.50 22.39 2.64
C TYR A 130 12.61 21.39 1.89
N SER A 131 11.38 21.79 1.63
CA SER A 131 10.41 21.02 0.85
C SER A 131 10.84 20.93 -0.60
N ALA A 132 10.91 19.72 -1.15
CA ALA A 132 11.11 19.50 -2.58
C ALA A 132 9.92 19.99 -3.43
N LEU A 133 8.79 20.31 -2.81
CA LEU A 133 7.55 20.72 -3.48
C LEU A 133 7.40 22.24 -3.59
N SER A 134 7.69 22.97 -2.51
CA SER A 134 7.55 24.44 -2.43
C SER A 134 8.87 25.18 -2.29
N GLY A 135 9.91 24.53 -1.76
CA GLY A 135 11.14 25.19 -1.29
C GLY A 135 11.04 25.76 0.12
N ALA A 136 9.87 25.70 0.77
CA ALA A 136 9.69 26.18 2.14
C ALA A 136 10.46 25.31 3.15
N THR A 137 10.92 25.91 4.25
CA THR A 137 11.48 25.16 5.38
C THR A 137 10.36 24.39 6.08
N PRO A 138 10.41 23.05 6.14
CA PRO A 138 9.38 22.28 6.82
C PRO A 138 9.46 22.46 8.33
N VAL A 139 8.32 22.29 8.98
CA VAL A 139 8.19 22.34 10.44
C VAL A 139 7.71 21.00 10.96
N GLU A 140 8.16 20.58 12.13
CA GLU A 140 7.59 19.43 12.80
C GLU A 140 6.15 19.71 13.21
N ARG A 141 5.26 18.75 12.93
CA ARG A 141 3.86 18.82 13.29
C ARG A 141 3.37 17.44 13.72
N ASP A 142 2.64 17.41 14.82
CA ASP A 142 2.01 16.20 15.32
C ASP A 142 0.75 15.85 14.51
N SER A 143 0.58 14.55 14.26
CA SER A 143 -0.60 13.99 13.62
C SER A 143 -0.97 12.65 14.23
N GLU A 144 -2.25 12.41 14.49
CA GLU A 144 -2.75 11.09 14.88
C GLU A 144 -2.83 10.16 13.66
N HIS A 145 -2.20 8.99 13.76
CA HIS A 145 -2.15 7.97 12.73
C HIS A 145 -2.74 6.64 13.24
N TYR A 146 -3.27 5.87 12.30
CA TYR A 146 -3.90 4.58 12.50
C TYR A 146 -2.93 3.49 12.06
N PHE A 147 -2.67 2.53 12.94
CA PHE A 147 -1.73 1.45 12.71
C PHE A 147 -2.44 0.11 12.75
N PHE A 148 -2.25 -0.73 11.74
CA PHE A 148 -2.64 -2.13 11.81
C PHE A 148 -1.68 -2.91 12.72
N ASP A 149 -2.22 -3.59 13.72
CA ASP A 149 -1.47 -4.40 14.68
C ASP A 149 -1.04 -5.76 14.09
N LEU A 150 -0.21 -5.71 13.04
CA LEU A 150 0.41 -6.89 12.43
C LEU A 150 1.06 -7.85 13.45
N PRO A 151 1.73 -7.40 14.54
CA PRO A 151 2.27 -8.29 15.56
C PRO A 151 1.24 -9.23 16.20
N ALA A 152 -0.03 -8.81 16.33
CA ALA A 152 -1.10 -9.64 16.87
C ALA A 152 -1.38 -10.90 16.03
N PHE A 153 -0.92 -10.93 14.77
CA PHE A 153 -1.09 -12.04 13.84
C PHE A 153 0.16 -12.91 13.68
N ASP A 154 1.24 -12.69 14.45
CA ASP A 154 2.52 -13.42 14.32
C ASP A 154 2.32 -14.96 14.34
N ALA A 155 1.62 -15.47 15.37
CA ALA A 155 1.39 -16.91 15.50
C ALA A 155 0.57 -17.49 14.33
N PHE A 156 -0.46 -16.75 13.90
CA PHE A 156 -1.27 -17.13 12.74
C PHE A 156 -0.43 -17.16 11.46
N LEU A 157 0.37 -16.13 11.21
CA LEU A 157 1.20 -16.04 10.01
C LEU A 157 2.22 -17.17 9.97
N ARG A 158 2.86 -17.49 11.10
CA ARG A 158 3.79 -18.64 11.18
C ARG A 158 3.14 -19.96 10.79
N ASP A 159 1.90 -20.18 11.20
CA ASP A 159 1.12 -21.38 10.87
C ASP A 159 0.66 -21.39 9.40
N TRP A 160 0.04 -20.31 8.95
CA TRP A 160 -0.40 -20.16 7.55
C TRP A 160 0.75 -20.36 6.58
N LEU A 161 1.93 -19.81 6.89
CA LEU A 161 3.11 -19.97 6.06
C LEU A 161 3.58 -21.42 5.94
N GLN A 162 3.28 -22.33 6.88
CA GLN A 162 3.64 -23.74 6.72
C GLN A 162 2.79 -24.43 5.64
N SER A 163 1.52 -24.04 5.51
CA SER A 163 0.56 -24.68 4.61
C SER A 163 0.42 -23.97 3.26
N ALA A 164 0.67 -22.67 3.20
CA ALA A 164 0.61 -21.89 1.97
C ALA A 164 1.62 -22.40 0.93
N GLN A 165 1.23 -22.40 -0.34
CA GLN A 165 2.09 -22.79 -1.46
C GLN A 165 3.06 -21.64 -1.81
N LEU A 166 4.23 -21.64 -1.18
CA LEU A 166 5.28 -20.64 -1.35
C LEU A 166 6.61 -21.27 -1.77
N GLN A 167 7.40 -20.54 -2.56
CA GLN A 167 8.77 -20.93 -2.90
C GLN A 167 9.68 -20.96 -1.66
N GLU A 168 10.59 -21.93 -1.58
CA GLU A 168 11.51 -22.12 -0.44
C GLU A 168 12.34 -20.86 -0.14
N SER A 169 12.84 -20.19 -1.18
CA SER A 169 13.59 -18.94 -1.04
C SER A 169 12.78 -17.83 -0.35
N MET A 170 11.46 -17.79 -0.57
CA MET A 170 10.58 -16.81 0.07
C MET A 170 10.33 -17.18 1.54
N ARG A 171 10.16 -18.48 1.85
CA ARG A 171 10.04 -18.95 3.25
C ARG A 171 11.28 -18.58 4.08
N ASN A 172 12.46 -18.77 3.51
CA ASN A 172 13.72 -18.40 4.16
C ASN A 172 13.77 -16.89 4.43
N LYS A 173 13.39 -16.07 3.43
CA LYS A 173 13.37 -14.61 3.58
C LYS A 173 12.36 -14.14 4.64
N LEU A 174 11.17 -14.73 4.67
CA LEU A 174 10.16 -14.46 5.70
C LEU A 174 10.67 -14.81 7.10
N GLY A 175 11.44 -15.89 7.22
CA GLY A 175 12.09 -16.30 8.47
C GLY A 175 12.97 -15.19 9.08
N GLU A 176 13.68 -14.42 8.25
CA GLU A 176 14.49 -13.28 8.71
C GLU A 176 13.61 -12.18 9.34
N TRP A 177 12.50 -11.82 8.70
CA TRP A 177 11.58 -10.78 9.21
C TRP A 177 10.90 -11.18 10.53
N PHE A 178 10.64 -12.47 10.72
CA PHE A 178 10.13 -12.98 12.00
C PHE A 178 11.15 -12.94 13.14
N VAL A 179 12.45 -12.99 12.82
CA VAL A 179 13.53 -12.85 13.81
C VAL A 179 13.68 -11.39 14.21
N GLU A 180 13.56 -10.45 13.27
CA GLU A 180 13.55 -9.01 13.54
C GLU A 180 12.33 -8.57 14.36
N GLY A 181 11.21 -9.28 14.20
CA GLY A 181 9.96 -9.04 14.92
C GLY A 181 9.03 -8.13 14.15
N LEU A 182 7.78 -8.58 13.97
CA LEU A 182 6.76 -7.80 13.28
C LEU A 182 6.47 -6.50 14.02
N GLN A 183 6.18 -5.43 13.27
CA GLN A 183 5.85 -4.11 13.81
C GLN A 183 4.46 -3.68 13.36
N PRO A 184 3.75 -2.84 14.15
CA PRO A 184 2.52 -2.22 13.69
C PRO A 184 2.77 -1.38 12.44
N TRP A 185 1.86 -1.45 11.48
CA TRP A 185 1.98 -0.79 10.19
C TRP A 185 1.10 0.44 10.11
N ASP A 186 1.66 1.62 9.81
CA ASP A 186 0.86 2.83 9.60
C ASP A 186 0.05 2.75 8.30
N ILE A 187 -1.27 2.72 8.44
CA ILE A 187 -2.25 2.56 7.36
C ILE A 187 -2.97 3.87 7.03
N SER A 188 -2.54 5.00 7.57
CA SER A 188 -3.22 6.30 7.40
C SER A 188 -2.32 7.39 6.85
N ARG A 189 -2.90 8.32 6.10
CA ARG A 189 -2.25 9.52 5.57
C ARG A 189 -3.15 10.72 5.79
N ASP A 190 -2.55 11.87 6.09
CA ASP A 190 -3.27 13.13 6.20
C ASP A 190 -3.68 13.70 4.84
N ALA A 191 -4.77 14.46 4.85
CA ALA A 191 -5.11 15.36 3.76
C ALA A 191 -4.00 16.43 3.55
N PRO A 192 -3.79 16.91 2.31
CA PRO A 192 -4.41 16.46 1.06
C PRO A 192 -3.87 15.10 0.59
N TYR A 193 -4.77 14.23 0.14
CA TYR A 193 -4.44 12.91 -0.39
C TYR A 193 -5.41 12.50 -1.49
N TRP A 194 -4.91 11.77 -2.49
CA TRP A 194 -5.74 11.12 -3.51
C TRP A 194 -5.94 9.66 -3.10
N GLY A 195 -7.11 9.35 -2.51
CA GLY A 195 -7.43 8.04 -1.97
C GLY A 195 -8.79 8.01 -1.28
N PHE A 196 -9.05 6.96 -0.52
CA PHE A 196 -10.28 6.82 0.25
C PHE A 196 -10.13 7.42 1.65
N GLU A 197 -11.08 8.25 2.05
CA GLU A 197 -11.15 8.79 3.41
C GLU A 197 -11.52 7.67 4.41
N ILE A 198 -10.87 7.68 5.57
CA ILE A 198 -11.12 6.72 6.64
C ILE A 198 -12.47 7.04 7.27
N PRO A 199 -13.41 6.08 7.36
CA PRO A 199 -14.69 6.30 8.02
C PRO A 199 -14.51 6.84 9.44
N ASP A 200 -15.31 7.84 9.80
CA ASP A 200 -15.34 8.45 11.12
C ASP A 200 -14.03 9.16 11.54
N ALA A 201 -13.11 9.39 10.60
CA ALA A 201 -11.84 10.11 10.82
C ALA A 201 -11.63 11.21 9.75
N PRO A 202 -12.30 12.37 9.88
CA PRO A 202 -12.23 13.44 8.88
C PRO A 202 -10.81 13.91 8.59
N GLY A 203 -10.48 14.04 7.31
CA GLY A 203 -9.15 14.47 6.86
C GLY A 203 -8.07 13.38 6.93
N LYS A 204 -8.43 12.14 7.27
CA LYS A 204 -7.54 10.98 7.24
C LYS A 204 -7.91 10.07 6.10
N TYR A 205 -6.92 9.60 5.37
CA TYR A 205 -7.06 8.74 4.21
C TYR A 205 -6.35 7.43 4.44
N PHE A 206 -6.84 6.35 3.83
CA PHE A 206 -6.11 5.10 3.82
C PHE A 206 -4.81 5.26 3.04
N TYR A 207 -3.73 4.75 3.60
CA TYR A 207 -2.48 4.59 2.87
C TYR A 207 -2.68 3.56 1.77
N VAL A 208 -2.16 3.84 0.57
CA VAL A 208 -2.31 3.00 -0.63
C VAL A 208 -2.02 1.51 -0.40
N TRP A 209 -1.06 1.17 0.47
CA TRP A 209 -0.75 -0.25 0.75
C TRP A 209 -1.83 -1.00 1.54
N LEU A 210 -2.80 -0.31 2.15
CA LEU A 210 -4.01 -0.93 2.70
C LEU A 210 -5.01 -1.24 1.58
N ASP A 211 -5.33 -0.28 0.73
CA ASP A 211 -6.40 -0.43 -0.28
C ASP A 211 -5.98 -1.15 -1.56
N ALA A 212 -4.68 -1.16 -1.87
CA ALA A 212 -4.14 -1.79 -3.07
C ALA A 212 -4.41 -3.31 -3.14
N PRO A 213 -4.08 -4.13 -2.11
CA PRO A 213 -4.41 -5.56 -2.16
C PRO A 213 -5.92 -5.82 -2.07
N ILE A 214 -6.69 -4.93 -1.46
CA ILE A 214 -8.17 -5.01 -1.47
C ILE A 214 -8.70 -4.78 -2.89
N GLY A 215 -7.94 -4.08 -3.75
CA GLY A 215 -8.22 -3.93 -5.17
C GLY A 215 -8.37 -5.26 -5.92
N TYR A 216 -7.73 -6.34 -5.47
CA TYR A 216 -7.97 -7.68 -6.03
C TYR A 216 -9.40 -8.16 -5.75
N MET A 217 -9.89 -7.91 -4.54
CA MET A 217 -11.27 -8.19 -4.15
C MET A 217 -12.24 -7.28 -4.90
N GLY A 218 -11.95 -5.98 -5.01
CA GLY A 218 -12.76 -5.02 -5.78
C GLY A 218 -12.88 -5.39 -7.25
N ALA A 219 -11.75 -5.74 -7.90
CA ALA A 219 -11.76 -6.25 -9.27
C ALA A 219 -12.58 -7.53 -9.41
N PHE A 220 -12.42 -8.49 -8.50
CA PHE A 220 -13.23 -9.70 -8.55
C PHE A 220 -14.71 -9.43 -8.28
N ARG A 221 -15.04 -8.47 -7.41
CA ARG A 221 -16.43 -8.06 -7.14
C ARG A 221 -17.09 -7.49 -8.40
N ALA A 222 -16.40 -6.60 -9.12
CA ALA A 222 -16.90 -6.08 -10.39
C ALA A 222 -17.12 -7.20 -11.43
N LEU A 223 -16.26 -8.22 -11.44
CA LEU A 223 -16.47 -9.42 -12.27
C LEU A 223 -17.70 -10.21 -11.83
N CYS A 224 -17.89 -10.42 -10.52
CA CYS A 224 -19.05 -11.11 -9.96
C CYS A 224 -20.36 -10.41 -10.33
N ASP A 225 -20.41 -9.09 -10.24
CA ASP A 225 -21.61 -8.32 -10.55
C ASP A 225 -21.93 -8.38 -12.06
N ARG A 226 -20.90 -8.45 -12.93
CA ARG A 226 -21.09 -8.61 -14.38
C ARG A 226 -21.53 -10.01 -14.79
N GLU A 227 -20.95 -11.05 -14.19
CA GLU A 227 -21.13 -12.46 -14.59
C GLU A 227 -22.10 -13.23 -13.68
N ASN A 228 -22.71 -12.55 -12.69
CA ASN A 228 -23.58 -13.12 -11.67
C ASN A 228 -22.92 -14.29 -10.90
N LEU A 229 -21.68 -14.08 -10.45
CA LEU A 229 -20.93 -15.03 -9.63
C LEU A 229 -21.10 -14.72 -8.14
N ASP A 230 -21.05 -15.74 -7.29
CA ASP A 230 -21.07 -15.57 -5.83
C ASP A 230 -19.68 -15.16 -5.33
N PHE A 231 -19.51 -13.92 -4.88
CA PHE A 231 -18.26 -13.41 -4.34
C PHE A 231 -17.78 -14.17 -3.10
N ASP A 232 -18.71 -14.54 -2.20
CA ASP A 232 -18.37 -15.16 -0.93
C ASP A 232 -17.81 -16.57 -1.13
N ALA A 233 -18.25 -17.30 -2.15
CA ALA A 233 -17.69 -18.59 -2.54
C ALA A 233 -16.17 -18.54 -2.86
N PHE A 234 -15.64 -17.37 -3.22
CA PHE A 234 -14.22 -17.18 -3.54
C PHE A 234 -13.45 -16.54 -2.37
N TRP A 235 -14.08 -15.68 -1.57
CA TRP A 235 -13.37 -14.89 -0.56
C TRP A 235 -13.67 -15.26 0.89
N ARG A 236 -14.71 -16.04 1.19
CA ARG A 236 -14.98 -16.56 2.55
C ARG A 236 -14.31 -17.92 2.78
N GLU A 237 -14.05 -18.21 4.06
CA GLU A 237 -13.58 -19.52 4.50
C GLU A 237 -14.65 -20.61 4.24
N GLY A 238 -14.24 -21.87 4.08
CA GLY A 238 -15.17 -23.01 3.95
C GLY A 238 -15.51 -23.46 2.52
N HIS A 239 -14.90 -22.84 1.51
CA HIS A 239 -15.06 -23.22 0.10
C HIS A 239 -13.76 -23.84 -0.47
N ASP A 240 -13.86 -24.67 -1.51
CA ASP A 240 -12.71 -25.36 -2.14
C ASP A 240 -12.00 -24.51 -3.23
N THR A 241 -12.21 -23.19 -3.20
CA THR A 241 -11.63 -22.26 -4.15
C THR A 241 -10.16 -21.99 -3.82
N GLU A 242 -9.29 -22.10 -4.83
CA GLU A 242 -7.88 -21.71 -4.73
C GLU A 242 -7.68 -20.23 -5.09
N LEU A 243 -6.84 -19.53 -4.33
CA LEU A 243 -6.47 -18.13 -4.55
C LEU A 243 -4.95 -17.99 -4.71
N TYR A 244 -4.50 -17.51 -5.87
CA TYR A 244 -3.09 -17.34 -6.18
C TYR A 244 -2.75 -15.90 -6.55
N HIS A 245 -1.65 -15.39 -5.98
CA HIS A 245 -1.07 -14.11 -6.37
C HIS A 245 0.25 -14.32 -7.12
N PHE A 246 0.43 -13.65 -8.25
CA PHE A 246 1.70 -13.59 -8.98
C PHE A 246 2.31 -12.21 -8.77
N ILE A 247 3.50 -12.15 -8.17
CA ILE A 247 4.12 -10.90 -7.71
C ILE A 247 5.62 -10.86 -7.98
N GLY A 248 6.18 -9.65 -7.98
CA GLY A 248 7.64 -9.46 -7.88
C GLY A 248 8.14 -9.55 -6.43
N LYS A 249 9.45 -9.79 -6.25
CA LYS A 249 10.05 -9.97 -4.92
C LYS A 249 9.98 -8.77 -3.97
N ASP A 250 9.93 -7.55 -4.48
CA ASP A 250 9.96 -6.34 -3.64
C ASP A 250 8.66 -6.11 -2.86
N ILE A 251 7.58 -6.80 -3.25
CA ILE A 251 6.26 -6.67 -2.60
C ILE A 251 5.87 -7.93 -1.80
N ALA A 252 6.83 -8.84 -1.58
CA ALA A 252 6.63 -10.09 -0.87
C ALA A 252 6.22 -9.88 0.60
N TYR A 253 6.80 -8.89 1.29
CA TYR A 253 6.42 -8.56 2.68
C TYR A 253 4.92 -8.27 2.78
N PHE A 254 4.40 -7.44 1.87
CA PHE A 254 2.99 -7.07 1.85
C PHE A 254 2.08 -8.28 1.59
N HIS A 255 2.43 -9.12 0.61
CA HIS A 255 1.56 -10.22 0.18
C HIS A 255 1.67 -11.48 1.05
N MET A 256 2.74 -11.63 1.84
CA MET A 256 3.01 -12.82 2.64
C MET A 256 2.95 -12.56 4.15
N LEU A 257 2.84 -11.30 4.61
CA LEU A 257 2.64 -10.95 6.02
C LEU A 257 1.42 -10.05 6.21
N PHE A 258 1.45 -8.84 5.65
CA PHE A 258 0.42 -7.82 5.89
C PHE A 258 -0.96 -8.25 5.37
N TRP A 259 -1.03 -8.68 4.11
CA TRP A 259 -2.27 -9.03 3.44
C TRP A 259 -2.98 -10.26 4.04
N PRO A 260 -2.32 -11.41 4.28
CA PRO A 260 -2.97 -12.55 4.94
C PRO A 260 -3.47 -12.22 6.35
N ALA A 261 -2.75 -11.38 7.10
CA ALA A 261 -3.17 -10.92 8.42
C ALA A 261 -4.43 -10.03 8.35
N MET A 262 -4.48 -9.08 7.40
CA MET A 262 -5.68 -8.27 7.17
C MET A 262 -6.89 -9.12 6.81
N LEU A 263 -6.73 -10.07 5.88
CA LEU A 263 -7.78 -11.00 5.49
C LEU A 263 -8.27 -11.80 6.71
N LYS A 264 -7.34 -12.30 7.53
CA LYS A 264 -7.69 -13.06 8.74
C LYS A 264 -8.48 -12.23 9.73
N GLY A 265 -8.02 -11.03 10.04
CA GLY A 265 -8.70 -10.12 10.97
C GLY A 265 -10.08 -9.67 10.49
N ALA A 266 -10.31 -9.64 9.17
CA ALA A 266 -11.60 -9.29 8.58
C ALA A 266 -12.50 -10.50 8.23
N GLY A 267 -12.09 -11.72 8.57
CA GLY A 267 -12.90 -12.94 8.36
C GLY A 267 -13.01 -13.38 6.89
N TYR A 268 -11.96 -13.16 6.11
CA TYR A 268 -11.82 -13.67 4.75
C TYR A 268 -10.81 -14.82 4.69
N ARG A 269 -10.90 -15.66 3.65
CA ARG A 269 -9.88 -16.68 3.37
C ARG A 269 -8.55 -16.04 3.00
N GLN A 270 -7.46 -16.76 3.26
CA GLN A 270 -6.11 -16.35 2.85
C GLN A 270 -5.73 -16.93 1.48
N PRO A 271 -4.67 -16.41 0.84
CA PRO A 271 -4.17 -16.99 -0.39
C PRO A 271 -3.77 -18.46 -0.20
N THR A 272 -4.12 -19.29 -1.18
CA THR A 272 -3.64 -20.67 -1.29
C THR A 272 -2.14 -20.69 -1.57
N GLY A 273 -1.66 -19.75 -2.39
CA GLY A 273 -0.24 -19.61 -2.70
C GLY A 273 0.12 -18.23 -3.23
N VAL A 274 1.41 -17.92 -3.16
CA VAL A 274 1.99 -16.70 -3.71
C VAL A 274 3.21 -17.07 -4.55
N ASN A 275 3.12 -16.79 -5.84
CA ASN A 275 4.14 -17.08 -6.84
C ASN A 275 4.99 -15.82 -7.07
N CYS A 276 6.17 -15.79 -6.47
CA CYS A 276 7.10 -14.67 -6.57
C CYS A 276 8.11 -14.84 -7.73
N HIS A 277 8.35 -13.80 -8.54
CA HIS A 277 9.38 -13.79 -9.59
C HIS A 277 10.50 -12.75 -9.33
N GLY A 278 11.63 -12.95 -9.99
CA GLY A 278 12.79 -12.05 -9.95
C GLY A 278 12.65 -10.82 -10.86
N PHE A 279 13.70 -10.02 -10.93
CA PHE A 279 13.78 -8.87 -11.83
C PHE A 279 14.09 -9.28 -13.27
N LEU A 280 13.70 -8.43 -14.22
CA LEU A 280 14.21 -8.46 -15.59
C LEU A 280 15.60 -7.83 -15.63
N THR A 281 16.43 -8.26 -16.59
CA THR A 281 17.81 -7.76 -16.81
C THR A 281 17.98 -7.21 -18.21
#